data_AF-V4AAX7-F1
#
_entry.id   AF-V4AAX7-F1
#
_cell.length_a   1.000
_cell.length_b   1.000
_cell.length_c   1.000
_cell.angle_alpha   90.00
_cell.angle_beta   90.00
_cell.angle_gamma   90.00
#
_symmetry.space_group_name_H-M   'P 1'
#
loop_
_entity.id
_entity.type
_entity.pdbx_description
1 polymer ?
#
loop_
_entity_poly.entity_id
_entity_poly.type
_entity_poly.pdbx_seq_one_letter_code
_entity_poly.pdbx_strand_id
1 'polypeptide(L)'
;VGIYNYEGKSEHSLPLQIGTCLHLVEEYGPKTPGKAIWYRGYSMKNKDKQGIFPASYVHVKPCKVENEGRFENIIPTEDPVMKEVTFVLRDWAVKWKKLYVVLSLFQESHPMFTRIEEVMVALINYRRQLVQNTITEDQLFSIKNEIIMRIDWGNGKLGLDLVPRIDGEIIDDEKHSVISLYRVHCNSPRKLTMSRQRSSKENRHYDTHHVLVNVRGFPCNVGDEAEIYLSLFDADTNQFISEKFLVRYSKQGMPLSMDKLDAYYGLFLVGIICKLQTKLTNC
;
A
#
# COMPACT_ATOMS: atom_id res chain seq x y z
N VAL A 1 25.86 0.48 1.48
CA VAL A 1 25.36 1.57 2.34
C VAL A 1 26.53 2.47 2.72
N GLY A 2 26.39 3.79 2.62
CA GLY A 2 27.43 4.74 3.04
C GLY A 2 27.69 4.64 4.55
N ILE A 3 28.94 4.45 4.97
CA ILE A 3 29.36 4.38 6.37
C ILE A 3 30.08 5.65 6.84
N TYR A 4 30.38 6.57 5.92
CA TYR A 4 30.98 7.86 6.22
C TYR A 4 30.47 8.93 5.26
N ASN A 5 30.59 10.20 5.64
CA ASN A 5 30.21 11.31 4.76
C ASN A 5 31.31 11.55 3.72
N TYR A 6 30.95 11.60 2.45
CA TYR A 6 31.84 11.94 1.35
C TYR A 6 31.26 13.16 0.63
N GLU A 7 31.96 14.29 0.65
CA GLU A 7 31.44 15.51 0.03
C GLU A 7 31.55 15.50 -1.49
N GLY A 8 32.54 14.79 -2.04
CA GLY A 8 32.77 14.76 -3.49
C GLY A 8 33.22 16.12 -4.04
N LYS A 9 34.49 16.23 -4.45
CA LYS A 9 35.06 17.49 -4.94
C LYS A 9 35.03 17.63 -6.47
N SER A 10 34.57 16.61 -7.19
CA SER A 10 34.56 16.59 -8.66
C SER A 10 33.16 16.50 -9.23
N GLU A 11 32.97 16.93 -10.47
CA GLU A 11 31.68 16.88 -11.17
C GLU A 11 31.09 15.46 -11.26
N HIS A 12 31.97 14.46 -11.40
CA HIS A 12 31.56 13.05 -11.48
C HIS A 12 31.43 12.36 -10.13
N SER A 13 31.75 13.05 -9.03
CA SER A 13 31.63 12.47 -7.69
C SER A 13 30.18 12.45 -7.21
N LEU A 14 29.79 11.35 -6.58
CA LEU A 14 28.49 11.25 -5.92
C LEU A 14 28.68 11.51 -4.42
N PRO A 15 28.19 12.64 -3.88
CA PRO A 15 28.27 12.90 -2.45
C PRO A 15 27.49 11.85 -1.67
N LEU A 16 28.08 11.35 -0.59
CA LEU A 16 27.49 10.36 0.31
C LEU A 16 27.25 10.98 1.68
N GLN A 17 26.09 10.67 2.24
CA GLN A 17 25.84 10.83 3.67
C GLN A 17 25.84 9.47 4.35
N ILE A 18 26.25 9.43 5.62
CA ILE A 18 26.17 8.21 6.42
C ILE A 18 24.73 7.64 6.40
N GLY A 19 24.60 6.34 6.20
CA GLY A 19 23.31 5.66 6.04
C GLY A 19 22.69 5.74 4.66
N THR A 20 23.32 6.39 3.67
CA THR A 20 22.78 6.43 2.30
C THR A 20 22.76 5.03 1.69
N CYS A 21 21.59 4.59 1.23
CA CYS A 21 21.45 3.37 0.43
C CYS A 21 21.88 3.65 -1.01
N LEU A 22 22.83 2.85 -1.49
CA LEU A 22 23.47 2.99 -2.80
C LEU A 22 23.28 1.68 -3.56
N HIS A 23 23.12 1.79 -4.87
CA HIS A 23 23.29 0.67 -5.79
C HIS A 23 24.66 0.82 -6.48
N LEU A 24 25.43 -0.26 -6.49
CA LEU A 24 26.79 -0.28 -7.04
C LEU A 24 26.71 -0.92 -8.43
N VAL A 25 27.15 -0.18 -9.44
CA VAL A 25 27.09 -0.60 -10.85
C VAL A 25 28.45 -1.10 -11.32
N GLU A 26 29.52 -0.40 -10.95
CA GLU A 26 30.88 -0.74 -11.35
C GLU A 26 31.86 -0.60 -10.18
N GLU A 27 32.93 -1.39 -10.21
CA GLU A 27 34.09 -1.30 -9.34
C GLU A 27 35.32 -0.98 -10.20
N TYR A 28 36.08 0.04 -9.82
CA TYR A 28 37.33 0.41 -10.46
C TYR A 28 38.44 0.56 -9.42
N GLY A 29 39.51 -0.19 -9.59
CA GLY A 29 40.69 -0.08 -8.74
C GLY A 29 41.59 -1.30 -8.86
N PRO A 30 42.89 -1.15 -8.62
CA PRO A 30 43.81 -2.27 -8.62
C PRO A 30 43.62 -3.13 -7.36
N LYS A 31 43.69 -4.45 -7.51
CA LYS A 31 43.62 -5.43 -6.40
C LYS A 31 44.87 -5.45 -5.50
N THR A 32 45.78 -4.51 -5.69
CA THR A 32 47.03 -4.40 -4.93
C THR A 32 46.79 -3.66 -3.61
N PRO A 33 47.36 -4.14 -2.48
CA PRO A 33 47.29 -3.46 -1.20
C PRO A 33 47.75 -1.99 -1.29
N GLY A 34 47.05 -1.08 -0.62
CA GLY A 34 47.46 0.34 -0.49
C GLY A 34 46.99 1.28 -1.61
N LYS A 35 46.27 0.79 -2.63
CA LYS A 35 45.60 1.65 -3.62
C LYS A 35 44.09 1.68 -3.39
N ALA A 36 43.49 2.86 -3.58
CA ALA A 36 42.07 3.07 -3.33
C ALA A 36 41.21 2.42 -4.43
N ILE A 37 40.25 1.59 -4.00
CA ILE A 37 39.17 1.08 -4.84
C ILE A 37 38.05 2.13 -4.87
N TRP A 38 37.46 2.32 -6.03
CA TRP A 38 36.34 3.23 -6.26
C TRP A 38 35.15 2.43 -6.78
N TYR A 39 33.96 2.86 -6.36
CA TYR A 39 32.70 2.40 -6.91
C TYR A 39 32.06 3.49 -7.75
N ARG A 40 31.34 3.07 -8.80
CA ARG A 40 30.39 3.91 -9.54
C ARG A 40 28.99 3.39 -9.26
N GLY A 41 28.07 4.31 -8.98
CA GLY A 41 26.71 3.93 -8.63
C GLY A 41 25.78 5.12 -8.47
N TYR A 42 24.61 4.88 -7.89
CA TYR A 42 23.60 5.90 -7.63
C TYR A 42 22.95 5.72 -6.27
N SER A 43 22.31 6.79 -5.77
CA SER A 43 21.50 6.73 -4.56
C SER A 43 20.15 6.10 -4.86
N MET A 44 19.66 5.23 -3.99
CA MET A 44 18.29 4.68 -4.12
C MET A 44 17.20 5.76 -4.04
N LYS A 45 17.54 6.99 -3.62
CA LYS A 45 16.63 8.15 -3.62
C LYS A 45 16.60 8.91 -4.95
N ASN A 46 17.65 8.79 -5.77
CA ASN A 46 17.77 9.47 -7.06
C ASN A 46 18.62 8.59 -7.98
N LYS A 47 17.95 7.81 -8.84
CA LYS A 47 18.59 6.86 -9.75
C LYS A 47 19.26 7.55 -10.95
N ASP A 48 18.78 8.74 -11.32
CA ASP A 48 19.25 9.46 -12.50
C ASP A 48 20.64 10.08 -12.29
N LYS A 49 20.97 10.41 -11.03
CA LYS A 49 22.29 10.93 -10.68
C LYS A 49 23.26 9.81 -10.33
N GLN A 50 24.07 9.42 -11.31
CA GLN A 50 25.19 8.51 -11.12
C GLN A 50 26.49 9.26 -10.81
N GLY A 51 27.38 8.62 -10.07
CA GLY A 51 28.72 9.15 -9.84
C GLY A 51 29.63 8.17 -9.10
N ILE A 52 30.87 8.60 -8.88
CA ILE A 52 31.91 7.78 -8.25
C ILE A 52 32.13 8.16 -6.79
N PHE A 53 32.51 7.17 -5.98
CA PHE A 53 32.82 7.33 -4.57
C PHE A 53 33.80 6.24 -4.10
N PRO A 54 34.63 6.49 -3.07
CA PRO A 54 35.61 5.51 -2.63
C PRO A 54 34.93 4.31 -1.96
N ALA A 55 35.45 3.10 -2.21
CA ALA A 55 34.96 1.88 -1.59
C ALA A 55 35.06 1.90 -0.06
N SER A 56 36.08 2.58 0.49
CA SER A 56 36.28 2.73 1.94
C SER A 56 35.16 3.51 2.65
N TYR A 57 34.28 4.19 1.92
CA TYR A 57 33.14 4.95 2.47
C TYR A 57 31.84 4.15 2.43
N VAL A 58 31.88 2.91 1.95
CA VAL A 58 30.69 2.08 1.71
C VAL A 58 30.87 0.69 2.30
N HIS A 59 29.85 0.24 3.03
CA HIS A 59 29.71 -1.15 3.41
C HIS A 59 28.80 -1.86 2.40
N VAL A 60 29.34 -2.84 1.68
CA VAL A 60 28.62 -3.65 0.70
C VAL A 60 27.76 -4.68 1.42
N LYS A 61 26.51 -4.82 0.98
CA LYS A 61 25.57 -5.81 1.49
C LYS A 61 24.98 -6.59 0.31
N PRO A 62 24.66 -7.89 0.49
CA PRO A 62 24.04 -8.68 -0.56
C PRO A 62 22.65 -8.15 -0.94
N CYS A 63 22.34 -8.22 -2.23
CA CYS A 63 21.03 -7.93 -2.80
C CYS A 63 20.80 -8.83 -4.01
N LYS A 64 19.53 -9.12 -4.30
CA LYS A 64 19.08 -9.75 -5.53
C LYS A 64 18.71 -8.67 -6.53
N VAL A 65 19.11 -8.83 -7.77
CA VAL A 65 18.75 -7.96 -8.88
C VAL A 65 17.83 -8.73 -9.82
N GLU A 66 16.67 -8.17 -10.12
CA GLU A 66 15.72 -8.70 -11.10
C GLU A 66 15.53 -7.70 -12.24
N ASN A 67 15.15 -8.17 -13.43
CA ASN A 67 14.90 -7.35 -14.62
C ASN A 67 16.11 -6.48 -15.04
N GLU A 68 17.29 -7.09 -15.18
CA GLU A 68 18.52 -6.41 -15.59
C GLU A 68 18.30 -5.47 -16.79
N GLY A 69 18.81 -4.24 -16.70
CA GLY A 69 18.64 -3.20 -17.72
C GLY A 69 17.80 -2.02 -17.23
N ARG A 70 16.91 -1.49 -18.07
CA ARG A 70 16.17 -0.24 -17.79
C ARG A 70 15.16 -0.34 -16.65
N PHE A 71 14.72 -1.55 -16.31
CA PHE A 71 13.68 -1.81 -15.31
C PHE A 71 14.23 -2.60 -14.11
N GLU A 72 15.52 -2.43 -13.82
CA GLU A 72 16.22 -3.14 -12.77
C GLU A 72 15.55 -2.93 -11.40
N ASN A 73 15.23 -4.05 -10.75
CA ASN A 73 14.63 -4.10 -9.42
C ASN A 73 15.65 -4.66 -8.42
N ILE A 74 16.01 -3.85 -7.43
CA ILE A 74 17.03 -4.19 -6.44
C ILE A 74 16.33 -4.59 -5.14
N ILE A 75 16.42 -5.86 -4.81
CA ILE A 75 15.78 -6.47 -3.66
C ILE A 75 16.86 -6.79 -2.63
N PRO A 76 16.93 -6.05 -1.51
CA PRO A 76 17.84 -6.40 -0.42
C PRO A 76 17.52 -7.81 0.09
N THR A 77 18.54 -8.59 0.43
CA THR A 77 18.33 -9.90 1.10
C THR A 77 17.98 -9.76 2.58
N GLU A 78 17.88 -8.53 3.09
CA GLU A 78 17.39 -8.26 4.46
C GLU A 78 15.93 -8.69 4.59
N ASP A 79 15.56 -9.11 5.80
CA ASP A 79 14.20 -9.53 6.12
C ASP A 79 13.15 -8.48 5.71
N PRO A 80 12.04 -8.86 5.05
CA PRO A 80 11.01 -7.93 4.59
C PRO A 80 10.44 -7.03 5.70
N VAL A 81 10.24 -7.57 6.91
CA VAL A 81 9.73 -6.80 8.06
C VAL A 81 10.76 -5.77 8.50
N MET A 82 12.06 -6.13 8.50
CA MET A 82 13.11 -5.16 8.77
C MET A 82 13.10 -4.02 7.74
N LYS A 83 13.04 -4.36 6.45
CA LYS A 83 12.96 -3.39 5.35
C LYS A 83 11.78 -2.44 5.57
N GLU A 84 10.61 -2.98 5.88
CA GLU A 84 9.39 -2.21 6.13
C GLU A 84 9.54 -1.23 7.30
N VAL A 85 10.08 -1.64 8.45
CA VAL A 85 10.36 -0.74 9.59
C VAL A 85 11.14 0.51 9.12
N THR A 86 12.12 0.33 8.23
CA THR A 86 12.92 1.46 7.72
C THR A 86 12.09 2.44 6.90
N PHE A 87 11.18 1.94 6.06
CA PHE A 87 10.32 2.79 5.24
C PHE A 87 9.26 3.48 6.09
N VAL A 88 8.58 2.74 6.96
CA VAL A 88 7.53 3.26 7.83
C VAL A 88 8.07 4.36 8.75
N LEU A 89 9.26 4.19 9.34
CA LEU A 89 9.87 5.23 10.18
C LEU A 89 10.17 6.52 9.39
N ARG A 90 10.49 6.44 8.10
CA ARG A 90 10.72 7.63 7.26
C ARG A 90 9.41 8.36 6.97
N ASP A 91 8.36 7.63 6.64
CA ASP A 91 7.04 8.21 6.37
C ASP A 91 6.44 8.81 7.65
N TRP A 92 6.56 8.10 8.77
CA TRP A 92 6.13 8.58 10.07
C TRP A 92 6.92 9.79 10.52
N ALA A 93 8.23 9.86 10.28
CA ALA A 93 9.03 11.05 10.64
C ALA A 93 8.50 12.32 9.97
N VAL A 94 8.00 12.24 8.74
CA VAL A 94 7.38 13.39 8.05
C VAL A 94 6.06 13.79 8.72
N LYS A 95 5.19 12.83 9.04
CA LYS A 95 3.90 13.09 9.72
C LYS A 95 4.10 13.57 11.16
N TRP A 96 5.03 12.97 11.89
CA TRP A 96 5.38 13.31 13.27
C TRP A 96 5.91 14.73 13.41
N LYS A 97 6.77 15.20 12.48
CA LYS A 97 7.18 16.61 12.41
C LYS A 97 6.00 17.56 12.20
N LYS A 98 4.99 17.17 11.42
CA LYS A 98 3.76 17.98 11.27
C LYS A 98 2.96 18.04 12.56
N LEU A 99 2.85 16.93 13.30
CA LEU A 99 2.21 16.90 14.62
C LEU A 99 2.92 17.86 15.59
N TYR A 100 4.25 17.96 15.54
CA TYR A 100 5.02 18.93 16.35
C TYR A 100 4.71 20.39 16.02
N VAL A 101 4.56 20.74 14.73
CA VAL A 101 4.21 22.10 14.35
C VAL A 101 2.80 22.45 14.85
N VAL A 102 1.84 21.55 14.69
CA VAL A 102 0.46 21.75 15.19
C VAL A 102 0.45 21.91 16.72
N LEU A 103 1.17 21.06 17.45
CA LEU A 103 1.42 21.20 18.90
C LEU A 103 1.87 22.61 19.30
N SER A 104 2.87 23.14 18.59
CA SER A 104 3.45 24.45 18.89
C SER A 104 2.47 25.61 18.66
N LEU A 105 1.45 25.42 17.83
CA LEU A 105 0.46 26.44 17.48
C LEU A 105 -0.74 26.49 18.43
N PHE A 106 -1.14 25.35 19.01
CA PHE A 106 -2.39 25.24 19.79
C PHE A 106 -2.18 25.11 21.30
N GLN A 107 -0.95 25.16 21.82
CA GLN A 107 -0.60 25.11 23.25
C GLN A 107 -1.18 23.92 24.07
N GLU A 108 -1.86 22.98 23.43
CA GLU A 108 -2.31 21.74 24.05
C GLU A 108 -1.28 20.64 23.82
N SER A 109 -1.00 19.86 24.87
CA SER A 109 -0.27 18.59 24.73
C SER A 109 -1.08 17.68 23.81
N HIS A 110 -0.58 17.46 22.60
CA HIS A 110 -1.14 16.52 21.64
C HIS A 110 -0.61 15.11 21.98
N PRO A 111 -1.36 14.27 22.70
CA PRO A 111 -0.89 12.97 23.18
C PRO A 111 -0.44 12.05 22.04
N MET A 112 -0.93 12.27 20.82
CA MET A 112 -0.49 11.50 19.65
C MET A 112 0.97 11.73 19.27
N PHE A 113 1.54 12.92 19.48
CA PHE A 113 2.94 13.18 19.12
C PHE A 113 3.88 12.30 19.93
N THR A 114 3.73 12.35 21.26
CA THR A 114 4.50 11.52 22.20
C THR A 114 4.22 10.04 21.97
N ARG A 115 2.95 9.66 21.74
CA ARG A 115 2.61 8.26 21.50
C ARG A 115 3.23 7.70 20.21
N ILE A 116 3.26 8.47 19.13
CA ILE A 116 3.91 8.07 17.88
C ILE A 116 5.43 7.97 18.09
N GLU A 117 6.04 8.91 18.81
CA GLU A 117 7.46 8.85 19.17
C GLU A 117 7.82 7.57 19.93
N GLU A 118 7.05 7.21 20.96
CA GLU A 118 7.23 5.97 21.72
C GLU A 118 7.21 4.73 20.82
N VAL A 119 6.26 4.68 19.88
CA VAL A 119 6.15 3.55 18.94
C VAL A 119 7.32 3.57 17.94
N MET A 120 7.75 4.73 17.45
CA MET A 120 8.93 4.85 16.59
C MET A 120 10.19 4.32 17.29
N VAL A 121 10.41 4.72 18.55
CA VAL A 121 11.54 4.24 19.36
C VAL A 121 11.45 2.73 19.59
N ALA A 122 10.25 2.21 19.86
CA ALA A 122 10.05 0.77 20.01
C ALA A 122 10.39 0.00 18.72
N LEU A 123 9.94 0.48 17.55
CA LEU A 123 10.26 -0.12 16.25
C LEU A 123 11.77 -0.13 15.98
N ILE A 124 12.50 0.94 16.33
CA ILE A 124 13.96 0.98 16.25
C ILE A 124 14.59 -0.11 17.13
N ASN A 125 14.09 -0.28 18.36
CA ASN A 125 14.58 -1.29 19.28
C ASN A 125 14.27 -2.72 18.80
N TYR A 126 13.08 -2.98 18.25
CA TYR A 126 12.77 -4.27 17.65
C TYR A 126 13.64 -4.57 16.43
N ARG A 127 13.87 -3.59 15.54
CA ARG A 127 14.82 -3.76 14.43
C ARG A 127 16.22 -4.07 14.94
N ARG A 128 16.67 -3.44 16.02
CA ARG A 128 17.97 -3.75 16.63
C ARG A 128 18.02 -5.20 17.14
N GLN A 129 16.95 -5.69 17.76
CA GLN A 129 16.85 -7.08 18.19
C GLN A 129 16.91 -8.03 16.99
N LEU A 130 16.15 -7.79 15.93
CA LEU A 130 16.14 -8.63 14.73
C LEU A 130 17.50 -8.77 14.04
N VAL A 131 18.40 -7.81 14.23
CA VAL A 131 19.78 -7.85 13.69
C VAL A 131 20.73 -8.67 14.57
N GLN A 132 20.35 -8.99 15.82
CA GLN A 132 21.15 -9.83 16.72
C GLN A 132 20.96 -11.31 16.38
N ASN A 133 22.06 -12.03 16.13
CA ASN A 133 22.06 -13.43 15.67
C ASN A 133 21.72 -14.48 16.76
N THR A 134 21.09 -14.07 17.87
CA THR A 134 20.82 -14.93 19.04
C THR A 134 19.33 -14.97 19.36
N ILE A 135 18.49 -15.25 18.36
CA ILE A 135 17.02 -15.29 18.48
C ILE A 135 16.54 -16.65 17.96
N THR A 136 15.66 -17.31 18.71
CA THR A 136 15.01 -18.56 18.25
C THR A 136 13.92 -18.28 17.23
N GLU A 137 13.50 -19.26 16.43
CA GLU A 137 12.45 -19.07 15.43
C GLU A 137 11.12 -18.57 16.03
N ASP A 138 10.72 -19.10 17.19
CA ASP A 138 9.52 -18.66 17.90
C ASP A 138 9.62 -17.19 18.36
N GLN A 139 10.79 -16.80 18.88
CA GLN A 139 11.04 -15.42 19.28
C GLN A 139 11.04 -14.48 18.07
N LEU A 140 11.62 -14.93 16.94
CA LEU A 140 11.65 -14.17 15.69
C LEU A 140 10.23 -13.93 15.18
N PHE A 141 9.39 -14.97 15.16
CA PHE A 141 7.98 -14.86 14.78
C PHE A 141 7.21 -13.90 15.68
N SER A 142 7.40 -14.00 17.01
CA SER A 142 6.77 -13.12 17.98
C SER A 142 7.16 -11.65 17.78
N ILE A 143 8.46 -11.37 17.59
CA ILE A 143 8.96 -10.00 17.35
C ILE A 143 8.40 -9.44 16.04
N LYS A 144 8.39 -10.23 14.97
CA LYS A 144 7.83 -9.81 13.67
C LYS A 144 6.36 -9.43 13.78
N ASN A 145 5.55 -10.25 14.45
CA ASN A 145 4.13 -9.96 14.65
C ASN A 145 3.92 -8.68 15.47
N GLU A 146 4.72 -8.48 16.53
CA GLU A 146 4.66 -7.27 17.34
C GLU A 146 5.03 -6.00 16.54
N ILE A 147 6.03 -6.11 15.65
CA ILE A 147 6.38 -5.03 14.71
C ILE A 147 5.20 -4.72 13.80
N ILE A 148 4.63 -5.73 13.14
CA ILE A 148 3.51 -5.58 12.20
C ILE A 148 2.32 -4.90 12.89
N MET A 149 1.93 -5.39 14.07
CA MET A 149 0.82 -4.81 14.84
C MET A 149 1.04 -3.33 15.17
N ARG A 150 2.28 -2.94 15.49
CA ARG A 150 2.63 -1.54 15.79
C ARG A 150 2.62 -0.67 14.54
N ILE A 151 3.14 -1.19 13.43
CA ILE A 151 3.11 -0.51 12.13
C ILE A 151 1.66 -0.26 11.72
N ASP A 152 0.80 -1.28 11.77
CA ASP A 152 -0.62 -1.15 11.41
C ASP A 152 -1.34 -0.15 12.31
N TRP A 153 -1.07 -0.20 13.62
CA TRP A 153 -1.62 0.76 14.57
C TRP A 153 -1.22 2.19 14.23
N GLY A 154 0.08 2.46 14.01
CA GLY A 154 0.56 3.82 13.76
C GLY A 154 0.17 4.33 12.37
N ASN A 155 0.17 3.49 11.33
CA ASN A 155 -0.39 3.85 10.03
C ASN A 155 -1.86 4.23 10.15
N GLY A 156 -2.65 3.46 10.91
CA GLY A 156 -4.04 3.78 11.20
C GLY A 156 -4.23 5.12 11.92
N LYS A 157 -3.35 5.47 12.88
CA LYS A 157 -3.40 6.76 13.58
C LYS A 157 -2.91 7.94 12.75
N LEU A 158 -2.00 7.72 11.81
CA LEU A 158 -1.43 8.75 10.95
C LEU A 158 -2.17 8.93 9.61
N GLY A 159 -3.22 8.14 9.38
CA GLY A 159 -3.99 8.17 8.14
C GLY A 159 -3.18 7.69 6.94
N LEU A 160 -2.32 6.69 7.14
CA LEU A 160 -1.55 6.02 6.09
C LEU A 160 -2.24 4.71 5.70
N ASP A 161 -1.88 4.21 4.52
CA ASP A 161 -2.38 2.94 4.02
C ASP A 161 -1.87 1.76 4.86
N LEU A 162 -2.70 0.73 4.94
CA LEU A 162 -2.36 -0.53 5.61
C LEU A 162 -2.00 -1.56 4.55
N VAL A 163 -1.03 -2.42 4.88
CA VAL A 163 -0.60 -3.50 4.00
C VAL A 163 -1.40 -4.77 4.35
N PRO A 164 -2.19 -5.34 3.42
CA PRO A 164 -2.92 -6.58 3.66
C PRO A 164 -1.95 -7.75 3.93
N ARG A 165 -2.25 -8.55 4.97
CA ARG A 165 -1.41 -9.68 5.39
C ARG A 165 -2.25 -10.91 5.73
N ILE A 166 -1.67 -12.08 5.48
CA ILE A 166 -2.15 -13.38 5.98
C ILE A 166 -1.00 -13.99 6.76
N ASP A 167 -1.23 -14.34 8.02
CA ASP A 167 -0.24 -14.97 8.91
C ASP A 167 1.10 -14.19 9.02
N GLY A 168 1.03 -12.85 8.96
CA GLY A 168 2.18 -11.95 9.05
C GLY A 168 2.87 -11.64 7.72
N GLU A 169 2.61 -12.43 6.69
CA GLU A 169 3.18 -12.25 5.35
C GLU A 169 2.33 -11.31 4.49
N ILE A 170 3.01 -10.47 3.69
CA ILE A 170 2.37 -9.56 2.74
C ILE A 170 1.72 -10.39 1.64
N ILE A 171 0.48 -10.05 1.29
CA ILE A 171 -0.22 -10.73 0.20
C ILE A 171 0.37 -10.32 -1.14
N ASP A 172 0.63 -11.32 -1.98
CA ASP A 172 0.95 -11.16 -3.40
C ASP A 172 -0.34 -10.86 -4.18
N ASP A 173 -0.44 -9.64 -4.72
CA ASP A 173 -1.62 -9.17 -5.45
C ASP A 173 -1.82 -9.86 -6.80
N GLU A 174 -0.77 -10.47 -7.38
CA GLU A 174 -0.89 -11.27 -8.59
C GLU A 174 -1.48 -12.66 -8.33
N LYS A 175 -1.38 -13.16 -7.10
CA LYS A 175 -1.87 -14.50 -6.72
C LYS A 175 -3.27 -14.49 -6.10
N HIS A 176 -3.82 -13.33 -5.79
CA HIS A 176 -5.09 -13.19 -5.08
C HIS A 176 -6.12 -12.40 -5.86
N SER A 177 -7.36 -12.88 -5.87
CA SER A 177 -8.47 -12.12 -6.49
C SER A 177 -8.78 -10.85 -5.70
N VAL A 178 -9.34 -9.85 -6.37
CA VAL A 178 -9.79 -8.59 -5.76
C VAL A 178 -10.72 -8.83 -4.56
N ILE A 179 -11.59 -9.84 -4.65
CA ILE A 179 -12.50 -10.22 -3.56
C ILE A 179 -11.72 -10.80 -2.37
N SER A 180 -10.69 -11.62 -2.63
CA SER A 180 -9.82 -12.17 -1.57
C SER A 180 -9.07 -11.04 -0.85
N LEU A 181 -8.47 -10.11 -1.60
CA LEU A 181 -7.79 -8.94 -1.05
C LEU A 181 -8.73 -8.07 -0.21
N TYR A 182 -9.96 -7.83 -0.69
CA TYR A 182 -10.98 -7.10 0.06
C TYR A 182 -11.34 -7.79 1.38
N ARG A 183 -11.53 -9.12 1.38
CA ARG A 183 -11.83 -9.87 2.61
C ARG A 183 -10.71 -9.75 3.63
N VAL A 184 -9.45 -9.85 3.20
CA VAL A 184 -8.32 -9.64 4.12
C VAL A 184 -8.31 -8.22 4.65
N HIS A 185 -8.52 -7.22 3.78
CA HIS A 185 -8.63 -5.84 4.21
C HIS A 185 -9.73 -5.64 5.27
N CYS A 186 -10.90 -6.25 5.08
CA CYS A 186 -12.01 -6.19 6.03
C CYS A 186 -11.73 -6.91 7.36
N ASN A 187 -10.96 -8.00 7.30
CA ASN A 187 -10.58 -8.83 8.46
C ASN A 187 -9.35 -8.30 9.20
N SER A 188 -8.60 -7.38 8.59
CA SER A 188 -7.46 -6.71 9.24
C SER A 188 -7.91 -6.09 10.57
N PRO A 189 -7.10 -6.19 11.64
CA PRO A 189 -7.47 -5.82 13.02
C PRO A 189 -7.87 -4.35 13.24
N ARG A 190 -7.90 -3.53 12.18
CA ARG A 190 -8.59 -2.23 12.10
C ARG A 190 -9.95 -2.21 12.81
N LYS A 191 -10.72 -3.30 12.76
CA LYS A 191 -12.06 -3.36 13.39
C LYS A 191 -12.06 -3.76 14.87
N LEU A 192 -11.10 -4.54 15.37
CA LEU A 192 -11.15 -5.05 16.75
C LEU A 192 -10.76 -4.00 17.80
N THR A 193 -9.84 -3.09 17.48
CA THR A 193 -9.40 -2.01 18.39
C THR A 193 -10.26 -0.76 18.30
N MET A 194 -10.80 -0.43 17.12
CA MET A 194 -11.80 0.64 16.95
C MET A 194 -13.18 0.30 17.55
N SER A 195 -13.53 -0.99 17.62
CA SER A 195 -14.77 -1.49 18.25
C SER A 195 -14.75 -1.37 19.78
N ARG A 196 -13.59 -1.59 20.42
CA ARG A 196 -13.48 -1.65 21.89
C ARG A 196 -13.52 -0.30 22.61
N GLN A 197 -13.41 0.83 21.89
CA GLN A 197 -13.50 2.19 22.45
C GLN A 197 -14.75 2.97 21.99
N ARG A 198 -15.64 2.36 21.18
CA ARG A 198 -16.90 2.98 20.75
C ARG A 198 -18.11 2.22 21.31
N SER A 199 -18.10 1.91 22.59
CA SER A 199 -19.33 1.61 23.33
C SER A 199 -19.95 2.93 23.79
N SER A 200 -20.89 3.49 23.01
CA SER A 200 -21.97 4.42 23.44
C SER A 200 -22.49 5.39 22.36
N LYS A 201 -22.63 4.96 21.10
CA LYS A 201 -23.59 5.57 20.15
C LYS A 201 -23.78 4.60 19.00
N GLU A 202 -25.03 4.31 18.68
CA GLU A 202 -25.46 3.41 17.61
C GLU A 202 -24.71 3.70 16.29
N ASN A 203 -23.61 2.98 16.05
CA ASN A 203 -23.04 2.90 14.72
C ASN A 203 -23.96 1.97 13.93
N ARG A 204 -24.91 2.54 13.18
CA ARG A 204 -25.53 1.82 12.07
C ARG A 204 -24.40 1.30 11.20
N HIS A 205 -24.27 -0.02 11.13
CA HIS A 205 -23.28 -0.67 10.28
C HIS A 205 -23.63 -0.32 8.84
N TYR A 206 -22.77 0.45 8.16
CA TYR A 206 -22.89 0.65 6.72
C TYR A 206 -22.28 -0.58 6.06
N ASP A 207 -23.09 -1.60 5.84
CA ASP A 207 -22.68 -2.73 5.04
C ASP A 207 -22.63 -2.28 3.57
N THR A 208 -21.43 -2.26 3.01
CA THR A 208 -21.22 -2.04 1.58
C THR A 208 -21.65 -3.30 0.85
N HIS A 209 -22.71 -3.18 0.06
CA HIS A 209 -23.25 -4.25 -0.75
C HIS A 209 -22.89 -4.03 -2.21
N HIS A 210 -22.62 -5.14 -2.91
CA HIS A 210 -22.39 -5.18 -4.34
C HIS A 210 -23.63 -5.79 -5.00
N VAL A 211 -24.27 -5.06 -5.90
CA VAL A 211 -25.41 -5.56 -6.66
C VAL A 211 -24.96 -5.79 -8.10
N LEU A 212 -24.92 -7.06 -8.50
CA LEU A 212 -24.66 -7.46 -9.88
C LEU A 212 -26.00 -7.73 -10.57
N VAL A 213 -26.30 -6.94 -11.61
CA VAL A 213 -27.50 -7.10 -12.42
C VAL A 213 -27.11 -7.72 -13.75
N ASN A 214 -27.72 -8.85 -14.10
CA ASN A 214 -27.53 -9.51 -15.40
C ASN A 214 -28.82 -9.43 -16.21
N VAL A 215 -28.78 -8.73 -17.34
CA VAL A 215 -29.89 -8.64 -18.30
C VAL A 215 -29.87 -9.86 -19.22
N ARG A 216 -30.63 -10.91 -18.86
CA ARG A 216 -30.63 -12.17 -19.63
C ARG A 216 -31.40 -12.12 -20.94
N GLY A 217 -32.32 -11.18 -21.09
CA GLY A 217 -33.13 -11.03 -22.29
C GLY A 217 -34.15 -9.91 -22.15
N PHE A 218 -34.39 -9.20 -23.24
CA PHE A 218 -35.37 -8.15 -23.34
C PHE A 218 -36.23 -8.40 -24.59
N PRO A 219 -37.54 -8.69 -24.45
CA PRO A 219 -38.41 -8.89 -25.59
C PRO A 219 -38.62 -7.54 -26.28
N CYS A 220 -38.07 -7.39 -27.49
CA CYS A 220 -38.26 -6.24 -28.36
C CYS A 220 -38.81 -6.72 -29.70
N ASN A 221 -39.58 -5.88 -30.39
CA ASN A 221 -40.09 -6.19 -31.71
C ASN A 221 -38.91 -6.34 -32.69
N VAL A 222 -39.00 -7.34 -33.56
CA VAL A 222 -37.97 -7.60 -34.59
C VAL A 222 -37.92 -6.39 -35.53
N GLY A 223 -36.75 -5.73 -35.59
CA GLY A 223 -36.54 -4.53 -36.41
C GLY A 223 -36.30 -3.24 -35.62
N ASP A 224 -36.59 -3.23 -34.31
CA ASP A 224 -36.41 -2.06 -33.45
C ASP A 224 -35.05 -2.09 -32.73
N GLU A 225 -34.44 -0.91 -32.57
CA GLU A 225 -33.31 -0.73 -31.65
C GLU A 225 -33.87 -0.38 -30.27
N ALA A 226 -33.28 -0.97 -29.22
CA ALA A 226 -33.72 -0.75 -27.85
C ALA A 226 -32.57 -0.31 -26.95
N GLU A 227 -32.89 0.63 -26.05
CA GLU A 227 -31.98 1.11 -25.02
C GLU A 227 -32.58 0.85 -23.63
N ILE A 228 -31.83 0.16 -22.77
CA ILE A 228 -32.23 -0.14 -21.39
C ILE A 228 -31.30 0.61 -20.45
N TYR A 229 -31.88 1.49 -19.63
CA TYR A 229 -31.16 2.20 -18.58
C TYR A 229 -31.41 1.50 -17.23
N LEU A 230 -30.33 1.12 -16.56
CA LEU A 230 -30.34 0.51 -15.23
C LEU A 230 -29.77 1.50 -14.21
N SER A 231 -30.50 1.72 -13.13
CA SER A 231 -30.07 2.57 -12.02
C SER A 231 -30.75 2.10 -10.73
N LEU A 232 -30.07 2.27 -9.61
CA LEU A 232 -30.62 1.99 -8.30
C LEU A 232 -31.43 3.18 -7.81
N PHE A 233 -32.63 2.88 -7.34
CA PHE A 233 -33.61 3.85 -6.88
C PHE A 233 -33.91 3.58 -5.40
N ASP A 234 -33.82 4.63 -4.60
CA ASP A 234 -34.24 4.60 -3.20
C ASP A 234 -35.71 5.03 -3.11
N ALA A 235 -36.55 4.08 -2.70
CA ALA A 235 -37.98 4.28 -2.58
C ALA A 235 -38.37 5.18 -1.39
N ASP A 236 -37.52 5.27 -0.35
CA ASP A 236 -37.80 6.08 0.83
C ASP A 236 -37.53 7.56 0.55
N THR A 237 -36.43 7.85 -0.15
CA THR A 237 -36.07 9.22 -0.55
C THR A 237 -36.62 9.64 -1.90
N ASN A 238 -37.20 8.69 -2.65
CA ASN A 238 -37.75 8.88 -3.99
C ASN A 238 -36.72 9.45 -4.99
N GLN A 239 -35.45 9.01 -4.88
CA GLN A 239 -34.33 9.48 -5.70
C GLN A 239 -33.46 8.34 -6.23
N PHE A 240 -32.81 8.56 -7.36
CA PHE A 240 -31.79 7.64 -7.87
C PHE A 240 -30.48 7.81 -7.10
N ILE A 241 -29.94 6.72 -6.60
CA ILE A 241 -28.73 6.68 -5.76
C ILE A 241 -27.49 6.16 -6.50
N SER A 242 -27.65 5.75 -7.76
CA SER A 242 -26.55 5.35 -8.63
C SER A 242 -26.56 6.11 -9.94
N GLU A 243 -25.44 6.02 -10.65
CA GLU A 243 -25.37 6.34 -12.07
C GLU A 243 -26.28 5.42 -12.91
N LYS A 244 -26.47 5.79 -14.18
CA LYS A 244 -27.26 5.03 -15.15
C LYS A 244 -26.34 4.18 -16.01
N PHE A 245 -26.52 2.86 -15.96
CA PHE A 245 -25.86 1.92 -16.85
C PHE A 245 -26.74 1.65 -18.08
N LEU A 246 -26.18 1.77 -19.28
CA LEU A 246 -26.92 1.63 -20.53
C LEU A 246 -26.59 0.30 -21.22
N VAL A 247 -27.62 -0.50 -21.50
CA VAL A 247 -27.55 -1.68 -22.37
C VAL A 247 -28.27 -1.36 -23.68
N ARG A 248 -27.58 -1.50 -24.82
CA ARG A 248 -28.15 -1.28 -26.15
C ARG A 248 -28.34 -2.58 -26.89
N TYR A 249 -29.52 -2.78 -27.47
CA TYR A 249 -29.85 -3.90 -28.35
C TYR A 249 -30.03 -3.43 -29.79
N SER A 250 -29.45 -4.20 -30.71
CA SER A 250 -29.61 -4.08 -32.15
C SER A 250 -30.97 -4.57 -32.61
N LYS A 251 -31.32 -4.24 -33.86
CA LYS A 251 -32.51 -4.72 -34.58
C LYS A 251 -32.60 -6.24 -34.70
N GLN A 252 -31.49 -6.95 -34.50
CA GLN A 252 -31.44 -8.42 -34.45
C GLN A 252 -31.61 -8.99 -33.02
N GLY A 253 -31.93 -8.16 -32.02
CA GLY A 253 -32.08 -8.58 -30.62
C GLY A 253 -30.75 -8.90 -29.93
N MET A 254 -29.62 -8.51 -30.52
CA MET A 254 -28.28 -8.74 -29.98
C MET A 254 -27.70 -7.45 -29.37
N PRO A 255 -26.96 -7.51 -28.25
CA PRO A 255 -26.35 -6.31 -27.68
C PRO A 255 -25.32 -5.67 -28.61
N LEU A 256 -25.19 -4.35 -28.52
CA LEU A 256 -24.34 -3.53 -29.41
C LEU A 256 -22.94 -3.19 -28.84
N SER A 257 -22.55 -3.63 -27.64
CA SER A 257 -21.26 -3.26 -27.03
C SER A 257 -20.11 -4.29 -27.24
N MET A 258 -18.87 -3.75 -27.28
CA MET A 258 -17.67 -4.34 -27.89
C MET A 258 -17.03 -5.55 -27.19
N ASP A 259 -17.42 -5.89 -25.97
CA ASP A 259 -16.96 -7.10 -25.29
C ASP A 259 -18.16 -7.91 -24.83
N LYS A 260 -18.33 -9.13 -25.37
CA LYS A 260 -19.52 -9.98 -25.17
C LYS A 260 -19.86 -10.29 -23.71
N LEU A 261 -18.93 -10.04 -22.78
CA LEU A 261 -19.09 -10.23 -21.34
C LEU A 261 -19.66 -9.00 -20.63
N ASP A 262 -19.32 -7.78 -21.03
CA ASP A 262 -19.78 -6.55 -20.34
C ASP A 262 -21.14 -6.06 -20.84
N ALA A 263 -21.60 -6.59 -21.97
CA ALA A 263 -22.85 -6.21 -22.61
C ALA A 263 -24.12 -6.53 -21.79
N TYR A 264 -24.02 -7.41 -20.80
CA TYR A 264 -25.17 -7.92 -20.05
C TYR A 264 -25.13 -7.61 -18.56
N TYR A 265 -24.00 -7.12 -18.04
CA TYR A 265 -23.76 -7.03 -16.60
C TYR A 265 -23.53 -5.57 -16.16
N GLY A 266 -24.35 -5.10 -15.22
CA GLY A 266 -24.12 -3.86 -14.49
C GLY A 266 -23.73 -4.17 -13.04
N LEU A 267 -22.59 -3.65 -12.58
CA LEU A 267 -22.15 -3.76 -11.20
C LEU A 267 -22.37 -2.42 -10.48
N PHE A 268 -23.20 -2.41 -9.45
CA PHE A 268 -23.46 -1.23 -8.64
C PHE A 268 -22.90 -1.39 -7.23
N LEU A 269 -22.25 -0.34 -6.73
CA LEU A 269 -21.73 -0.23 -5.37
C LEU A 269 -22.69 0.60 -4.52
N VAL A 270 -23.19 0.05 -3.41
CA VAL A 270 -24.08 0.81 -2.52
C VAL A 270 -23.74 0.57 -1.05
N GLY A 271 -23.63 1.65 -0.28
CA GLY A 271 -23.70 1.59 1.18
C GLY A 271 -25.17 1.60 1.61
N ILE A 272 -25.76 0.43 1.90
CA ILE A 272 -27.18 0.32 2.23
C ILE A 272 -27.35 0.09 3.73
N ILE A 273 -28.31 0.79 4.36
CA ILE A 273 -28.67 0.65 5.78
C ILE A 273 -29.79 -0.41 6.00
N CYS A 274 -30.47 -0.87 4.93
CA CYS A 274 -31.60 -1.81 4.98
C CYS A 274 -31.65 -2.85 3.85
N LYS A 275 -32.45 -3.92 4.04
CA LYS A 275 -32.65 -5.04 3.10
C LYS A 275 -33.07 -4.56 1.70
N LEU A 276 -32.37 -5.05 0.67
CA LEU A 276 -32.81 -4.98 -0.73
C LEU A 276 -34.09 -5.81 -0.92
N GLN A 277 -35.19 -5.17 -1.32
CA GLN A 277 -36.38 -5.82 -1.86
C GLN A 277 -36.51 -5.43 -3.33
N THR A 278 -36.37 -6.41 -4.23
CA THR A 278 -36.54 -6.19 -5.66
C THR A 278 -38.04 -6.16 -5.99
N LYS A 279 -38.54 -5.01 -6.44
CA LYS A 279 -39.89 -4.88 -7.03
C LYS A 279 -39.71 -4.48 -8.50
N LEU A 280 -40.04 -5.39 -9.41
CA LEU A 280 -40.13 -5.07 -10.83
C LEU A 280 -41.48 -4.39 -11.07
N THR A 281 -41.47 -3.10 -11.34
CA THR A 281 -42.63 -2.38 -11.88
C THR A 281 -42.61 -2.52 -13.39
N ASN A 282 -43.59 -3.23 -13.94
CA ASN A 282 -43.88 -3.18 -15.37
C ASN A 282 -44.48 -1.82 -15.71
N CYS A 283 -43.93 -1.14 -16.71
CA CYS A 283 -44.58 -0.02 -17.39
C CYS A 283 -45.60 -0.55 -18.41
#